data_AF-H5WJD2-F1
#
_entry.id   AF-H5WJD2-F1
#
_cell.length_a   1.000
_cell.length_b   1.000
_cell.length_c   1.000
_cell.angle_alpha   90.00
_cell.angle_beta   90.00
_cell.angle_gamma   90.00
#
_symmetry.space_group_name_H-M   'P 1'
#
loop_
_entity.id
_entity.type
_entity.pdbx_description
1 polymer ?
#
loop_
_entity_poly.entity_id
_entity_poly.type
_entity_poly.pdbx_seq_one_letter_code
_entity_poly.pdbx_strand_id
1 'polypeptide(L)'
;MLALPALAGDLLGGRDFSLWALYALPVMMAAWLGGRNWALSAAAAAVALTWLAAMVAGHPFESDWGLAAAMVNRGVVLGLLGLLVDHARVVDLYQSIAQSQETEA
;
A
#
# COMPACT_ATOMS: atom_id res chain seq x y z
N MET A 1 -1.05 -17.26 -16.47
CA MET A 1 0.40 -17.55 -16.37
C MET A 1 1.20 -16.31 -15.93
N LEU A 2 0.76 -15.57 -14.90
CA LEU A 2 1.47 -14.40 -14.34
C LEU A 2 1.89 -14.62 -12.88
N ALA A 3 1.70 -15.83 -12.34
CA ALA A 3 2.09 -16.18 -10.97
C ALA A 3 3.58 -16.50 -10.83
N LEU A 4 4.28 -16.84 -11.94
CA LEU A 4 5.68 -17.26 -11.91
C LEU A 4 6.67 -16.14 -11.52
N PRO A 5 6.53 -14.89 -12.00
CA PRO A 5 7.43 -13.80 -11.60
C PRO A 5 7.25 -13.41 -10.13
N ALA A 6 6.01 -13.43 -9.63
CA ALA A 6 5.71 -13.19 -8.22
C ALA A 6 6.30 -14.29 -7.33
N LEU A 7 6.19 -15.56 -7.74
CA LEU A 7 6.78 -16.70 -7.05
C LEU A 7 8.32 -16.69 -7.07
N ALA A 8 8.92 -16.19 -8.16
CA ALA A 8 10.37 -16.08 -8.30
C ALA A 8 10.95 -14.94 -7.44
N GLY A 9 10.22 -13.83 -7.28
CA GLY A 9 10.56 -12.78 -6.31
C GLY A 9 10.47 -13.27 -4.86
N ASP A 10 9.50 -14.14 -4.58
CA ASP A 10 9.30 -14.81 -3.28
C ASP A 10 10.49 -15.68 -2.85
N LEU A 11 11.12 -16.36 -3.79
CA LEU A 11 12.25 -17.25 -3.53
C LEU A 11 13.58 -16.51 -3.28
N LEU A 12 13.72 -15.28 -3.77
CA LEU A 12 14.98 -14.51 -3.69
C LEU A 12 14.98 -13.49 -2.53
N GLY A 13 13.81 -13.02 -2.07
CA GLY A 13 13.71 -11.95 -1.07
C GLY A 13 13.78 -12.39 0.39
N GLY A 14 13.77 -13.69 0.67
CA GLY A 14 13.47 -14.19 2.01
C GLY A 14 11.98 -14.03 2.33
N ARG A 15 11.49 -14.93 3.17
CA ARG A 15 10.07 -15.22 3.49
C ARG A 15 9.22 -14.02 3.96
N ASP A 16 9.82 -12.84 4.10
CA ASP A 16 9.22 -11.61 4.61
C ASP A 16 9.04 -10.50 3.54
N PHE A 17 9.65 -10.63 2.35
CA PHE A 17 9.66 -9.56 1.33
C PHE A 17 8.44 -9.55 0.39
N SER A 18 7.77 -10.68 0.19
CA SER A 18 6.77 -10.83 -0.89
C SER A 18 5.38 -10.29 -0.58
N LEU A 19 4.95 -10.37 0.68
CA LEU A 19 3.57 -10.03 1.02
C LEU A 19 3.33 -8.51 1.03
N TRP A 20 4.35 -7.70 1.31
CA TRP A 20 4.22 -6.24 1.39
C TRP A 20 3.81 -5.60 0.07
N ALA A 21 4.38 -6.04 -1.06
CA ALA A 21 4.01 -5.52 -2.37
C ALA A 21 2.52 -5.79 -2.68
N LEU A 22 2.00 -6.93 -2.22
CA LEU A 22 0.60 -7.33 -2.40
C LEU A 22 -0.38 -6.36 -1.71
N TYR A 23 0.03 -5.74 -0.60
CA TYR A 23 -0.80 -4.81 0.17
C TYR A 23 -0.53 -3.34 -0.18
N ALA A 24 0.73 -3.01 -0.47
CA ALA A 24 1.14 -1.64 -0.74
C ALA A 24 0.71 -1.18 -2.15
N LEU A 25 0.84 -2.02 -3.17
CA LEU A 25 0.47 -1.66 -4.55
C LEU A 25 -0.98 -1.21 -4.70
N PRO A 26 -1.99 -1.94 -4.17
CA PRO A 26 -3.39 -1.50 -4.25
C PRO A 26 -3.62 -0.16 -3.56
N VAL A 27 -2.98 0.09 -2.42
CA VAL A 27 -3.09 1.35 -1.66
C VAL A 27 -2.48 2.51 -2.44
N MET A 28 -1.30 2.30 -3.04
CA MET A 28 -0.64 3.29 -3.89
C MET A 28 -1.45 3.58 -5.15
N MET A 29 -2.00 2.56 -5.81
CA MET A 29 -2.89 2.74 -6.97
C MET A 29 -4.17 3.50 -6.58
N ALA A 30 -4.78 3.17 -5.45
CA ALA A 30 -5.97 3.86 -4.96
C ALA A 30 -5.69 5.33 -4.65
N ALA A 31 -4.52 5.63 -4.06
CA ALA A 31 -4.06 7.00 -3.83
C ALA A 31 -3.85 7.76 -5.15
N TRP A 32 -3.21 7.12 -6.13
CA TRP A 32 -2.93 7.74 -7.43
C TRP A 32 -4.21 8.05 -8.21
N LEU A 33 -5.17 7.12 -8.25
CA LEU A 33 -6.38 7.24 -9.06
C LEU A 33 -7.50 8.04 -8.37
N GLY A 34 -7.70 7.82 -7.07
CA GLY A 34 -8.83 8.37 -6.32
C GLY A 34 -8.46 9.46 -5.30
N GLY A 35 -7.17 9.71 -5.09
CA GLY A 35 -6.67 10.62 -4.07
C GLY A 35 -6.81 10.07 -2.64
N ARG A 36 -6.63 10.97 -1.66
CA ARG A 36 -6.50 10.63 -0.23
C ARG A 36 -7.56 9.68 0.33
N ASN A 37 -8.85 9.93 0.06
CA ASN A 37 -9.93 9.14 0.66
C ASN A 37 -9.93 7.68 0.17
N TRP A 38 -9.58 7.48 -1.10
CA TRP A 38 -9.44 6.15 -1.69
C TRP A 38 -8.22 5.43 -1.16
N ALA A 39 -7.10 6.14 -0.96
CA ALA A 39 -5.90 5.59 -0.34
C ALA A 39 -6.18 5.05 1.07
N LEU A 40 -6.85 5.84 1.91
CA LEU A 40 -7.18 5.46 3.29
C LEU A 40 -8.15 4.27 3.34
N SER A 41 -9.13 4.25 2.44
CA SER A 41 -10.08 3.14 2.33
C SER A 41 -9.40 1.85 1.90
N ALA A 42 -8.49 1.92 0.92
CA ALA A 42 -7.71 0.78 0.47
C ALA A 42 -6.75 0.28 1.57
N ALA A 43 -6.13 1.18 2.32
CA ALA A 43 -5.26 0.82 3.45
C ALA A 43 -6.05 0.10 4.55
N ALA A 44 -7.22 0.62 4.92
CA ALA A 44 -8.10 -0.02 5.89
C ALA A 44 -8.55 -1.42 5.42
N ALA A 45 -8.94 -1.55 4.15
CA ALA A 45 -9.32 -2.83 3.56
C ALA A 45 -8.17 -3.83 3.56
N ALA A 46 -6.95 -3.40 3.20
CA ALA A 46 -5.77 -4.26 3.21
C ALA A 46 -5.44 -4.78 4.62
N VAL A 47 -5.54 -3.93 5.64
CA VAL A 47 -5.37 -4.34 7.05
C VAL A 47 -6.46 -5.32 7.48
N ALA A 48 -7.72 -5.05 7.14
CA ALA A 48 -8.83 -5.93 7.50
C ALA A 48 -8.70 -7.32 6.85
N LEU A 49 -8.32 -7.38 5.57
CA LEU A 49 -8.13 -8.63 4.84
C LEU A 49 -6.94 -9.42 5.39
N THR A 50 -5.83 -8.75 5.69
CA THR A 50 -4.66 -9.42 6.28
C THR A 50 -4.93 -9.91 7.70
N TRP A 51 -5.70 -9.17 8.49
CA TRP A 51 -6.19 -9.62 9.79
C TRP A 51 -7.05 -10.88 9.67
N LEU A 52 -8.05 -10.86 8.78
CA LEU A 52 -8.95 -11.99 8.59
C LEU A 52 -8.21 -13.23 8.08
N ALA A 53 -7.28 -13.04 7.14
CA ALA A 53 -6.41 -14.12 6.67
C ALA A 53 -5.57 -14.72 7.81
N ALA A 54 -5.02 -13.88 8.69
CA ALA A 54 -4.25 -14.32 9.85
C ALA A 54 -5.08 -15.10 10.87
N MET A 55 -6.35 -14.72 11.06
CA MET A 55 -7.29 -15.43 11.94
C MET A 55 -7.72 -16.78 11.35
N VAL A 56 -7.92 -16.86 10.03
CA VAL A 56 -8.40 -18.08 9.36
C VAL A 56 -7.28 -19.09 9.14
N ALA A 57 -6.12 -18.65 8.66
CA ALA A 57 -4.99 -19.52 8.35
C ALA A 57 -4.10 -19.83 9.57
N GLY A 58 -4.34 -19.15 10.70
CA GLY A 58 -3.40 -19.09 11.81
C GLY A 58 -2.26 -18.13 11.51
N HIS A 59 -1.73 -17.51 12.56
CA HIS A 59 -0.67 -16.51 12.42
C HIS A 59 0.65 -16.98 13.04
N PRO A 60 1.80 -16.57 12.49
CA PRO A 60 3.10 -16.97 13.01
C PRO A 60 3.51 -16.20 14.28
N PHE A 61 2.73 -15.24 14.73
CA PHE A 61 3.04 -14.46 15.94
C PHE A 61 2.89 -15.32 17.20
N GLU A 62 3.83 -15.15 18.13
CA GLU A 62 3.84 -15.85 19.42
C GLU A 62 2.63 -15.53 20.30
N SER A 63 1.96 -14.40 20.07
CA SER A 63 0.75 -13.98 20.79
C SER A 63 -0.18 -13.14 19.94
N ASP A 64 -1.45 -13.10 20.34
CA ASP A 64 -2.48 -12.23 19.74
C ASP A 64 -2.09 -10.75 19.83
N TRP A 65 -1.39 -10.36 20.91
CA TRP A 65 -0.83 -9.02 21.06
C TRP A 65 0.23 -8.69 20.01
N GLY A 66 1.10 -9.66 19.68
CA GLY A 66 2.09 -9.51 18.61
C GLY A 66 1.43 -9.33 17.24
N LEU A 67 0.37 -10.09 16.97
CA LEU A 67 -0.44 -9.89 15.77
C LEU A 67 -1.07 -8.49 15.74
N ALA A 68 -1.71 -8.07 16.84
CA ALA A 68 -2.37 -6.78 16.93
C ALA A 68 -1.39 -5.63 16.67
N ALA A 69 -0.23 -5.65 17.32
CA ALA A 69 0.83 -4.66 17.13
C ALA A 69 1.33 -4.62 15.67
N ALA A 70 1.52 -5.80 15.05
CA ALA A 70 1.94 -5.88 13.66
C ALA A 70 0.89 -5.31 12.69
N MET A 71 -0.40 -5.53 12.96
CA MET A 71 -1.49 -5.01 12.13
C MET A 71 -1.66 -3.50 12.29
N VAL A 72 -1.52 -2.96 13.50
CA VAL A 72 -1.48 -1.51 13.73
C VAL A 72 -0.32 -0.88 12.97
N ASN A 73 0.90 -1.46 13.10
CA ASN A 73 2.08 -0.96 12.39
C ASN A 73 1.86 -0.95 10.86
N ARG A 74 1.29 -2.03 10.30
CA ARG A 74 0.95 -2.09 8.86
C ARG A 74 -0.07 -1.02 8.46
N GLY A 75 -1.10 -0.80 9.26
CA GLY A 75 -2.10 0.23 8.98
C GLY A 75 -1.49 1.63 8.94
N VAL A 76 -0.61 1.95 9.89
CA VAL A 76 0.12 3.22 9.91
C VAL A 76 0.99 3.38 8.66
N VAL A 77 1.78 2.36 8.31
CA VAL A 77 2.67 2.41 7.13
C VAL A 77 1.87 2.57 5.84
N LEU A 78 0.80 1.79 5.65
CA LEU A 78 -0.05 1.89 4.45
C LEU A 78 -0.76 3.24 4.36
N GLY A 79 -1.22 3.79 5.49
CA GLY A 79 -1.79 5.13 5.55
C GLY A 79 -0.78 6.21 5.15
N LEU A 80 0.44 6.14 5.67
CA LEU A 80 1.53 7.06 5.31
C LEU A 80 1.91 6.96 3.84
N LEU A 81 2.00 5.74 3.29
CA LEU A 81 2.25 5.53 1.86
C LEU A 81 1.15 6.17 1.00
N GLY A 82 -0.12 5.97 1.37
CA GLY A 82 -1.24 6.61 0.70
C GLY A 82 -1.16 8.13 0.69
N LEU A 83 -0.80 8.74 1.83
CA LEU A 83 -0.61 10.18 1.95
C LEU A 83 0.57 10.71 1.12
N LEU A 84 1.68 9.97 1.08
CA LEU A 84 2.86 10.36 0.32
C LEU A 84 2.58 10.37 -1.19
N VAL A 85 1.87 9.34 -1.67
CA VAL A 85 1.47 9.24 -3.09
C VAL A 85 0.48 10.34 -3.47
N ASP A 86 -0.51 10.62 -2.61
CA ASP A 86 -1.46 11.72 -2.81
C ASP A 86 -0.73 13.08 -2.88
N HIS A 87 0.24 13.31 -1.98
CA HIS A 87 1.06 14.51 -2.02
C HIS A 87 1.87 14.63 -3.32
N ALA A 88 2.53 13.56 -3.76
CA ALA A 88 3.31 13.56 -5.00
C ALA A 88 2.44 13.95 -6.21
N ARG A 89 1.24 13.37 -6.31
CA ARG A 89 0.27 13.70 -7.36
C ARG A 89 -0.13 15.17 -7.36
N VAL A 90 -0.34 15.76 -6.18
CA VAL A 90 -0.70 17.18 -6.05
C VAL A 90 0.42 18.07 -6.57
N VAL A 91 1.68 17.74 -6.28
CA VAL A 91 2.84 18.51 -6.76
C VAL A 91 2.95 18.44 -8.28
N ASP A 92 2.79 17.26 -8.88
CA ASP A 92 2.82 17.08 -10.34
C ASP A 92 1.71 17.91 -11.03
N LEU A 93 0.51 17.95 -10.45
CA LEU A 93 -0.60 18.74 -10.97
C LEU A 93 -0.26 20.23 -10.99
N TYR A 94 0.33 20.77 -9.92
CA TYR A 94 0.73 22.19 -9.88
C TYR A 94 1.80 22.53 -10.92
N GLN A 95 2.79 21.65 -11.11
CA GLN A 95 3.82 21.86 -12.13
C GLN A 95 3.23 21.86 -13.55
N SER A 96 2.29 20.96 -13.85
CA SER A 96 1.62 20.95 -15.16
C SER A 96 0.81 22.22 -15.43
N ILE A 97 0.16 22.78 -14.41
CA ILE A 97 -0.62 24.02 -14.54
C ILE A 97 0.33 25.20 -14.78
N ALA A 98 1.43 25.29 -14.03
CA ALA A 98 2.42 26.36 -14.21
C ALA A 98 3.01 26.37 -15.64
N GLN A 99 3.36 25.20 -16.18
CA GLN A 99 3.89 25.10 -17.55
C GLN A 99 2.87 25.52 -18.62
N SER A 100 1.58 25.22 -18.43
CA SER A 100 0.54 25.63 -19.40
C SER A 100 0.37 27.15 -19.50
N GLN A 101 0.57 27.87 -18.39
CA GLN A 101 0.47 29.34 -18.35
C GLN A 101 1.65 30.00 -19.06
N GLU A 102 2.84 29.41 -19.00
CA GLU A 102 4.03 29.93 -19.70
C GLU A 102 3.93 29.75 -21.23
N THR A 103 3.27 28.70 -21.70
CA THR A 103 3.09 28.47 -23.14
C THR A 103 2.04 29.37 -23.80
N GLU A 104 1.15 29.96 -22.99
CA GLU A 104 0.10 30.88 -23.46
C GLU A 104 0.53 32.36 -23.39
N ALA A 105 1.63 32.67 -22.70
CA ALA A 105 2.18 34.02 -22.52
C ALA A 105 3.21 34.39 -23.61
#